data_AF-A0A8E2AWU4-F1
#
_entry.id   AF-A0A8E2AWU4-F1
#
_cell.length_a   1.000
_cell.length_b   1.000
_cell.length_c   1.000
_cell.angle_alpha   90.00
_cell.angle_beta   90.00
_cell.angle_gamma   90.00
#
_symmetry.space_group_name_H-M   'P 1'
#
loop_
_entity.id
_entity.type
_entity.pdbx_description
1 polymer ?
#
loop_
_entity_poly.entity_id
_entity_poly.type
_entity_poly.pdbx_seq_one_letter_code
_entity_poly.pdbx_strand_id
1 'polypeptide(L)'
;MNFKLAQSRQPIRELWSLECLMHARSIALRHAIDASTKLTYSLALHSYLNFYKLHYFPVTSTENMLSFFIVYMSAYIEPRPVDSYLFGICHELEEFFLDIRHARSSQLVSQSLKECKCMFSKPINQKCALTSANLSLVHQELGTSDAYHDKLFLAMILVGFHALLRLGKIVDSNNPWLQNPLKLIFHFLHSDGAIALAEQGVHPELIQAAAYIRKHSVLFNTFLFPTSTAL
;
A
#
# COMPACT_ATOMS: atom_id res chain seq x y z
N MET A 1 -9.70 34.91 51.10
CA MET A 1 -9.24 34.63 49.72
C MET A 1 -9.75 33.25 49.33
N ASN A 2 -10.73 33.16 48.44
CA ASN A 2 -11.29 31.89 47.95
C ASN A 2 -10.59 31.50 46.65
N PHE A 3 -9.78 30.45 46.67
CA PHE A 3 -9.22 29.85 45.47
C PHE A 3 -10.31 29.04 44.75
N LYS A 4 -10.86 29.59 43.65
CA LYS A 4 -11.63 28.80 42.69
C LYS A 4 -10.67 27.82 42.02
N LEU A 5 -10.77 26.54 42.38
CA LEU A 5 -10.16 25.46 41.61
C LEU A 5 -10.72 25.51 40.19
N ALA A 6 -9.84 25.66 39.19
CA ALA A 6 -10.21 25.64 37.80
C ALA A 6 -10.80 24.26 37.45
N GLN A 7 -12.12 24.19 37.31
CA GLN A 7 -12.79 23.01 36.77
C GLN A 7 -12.32 22.82 35.32
N SER A 8 -11.78 21.64 35.03
CA SER A 8 -11.41 21.29 33.65
C SER A 8 -12.70 21.28 32.80
N ARG A 9 -12.68 22.00 31.68
CA ARG A 9 -13.79 22.06 30.72
C ARG A 9 -13.86 20.76 29.90
N GLN A 10 -13.99 19.62 30.57
CA GLN A 10 -14.24 18.39 29.84
C GLN A 10 -15.71 18.37 29.40
N PRO A 11 -15.97 18.10 28.11
CA PRO A 11 -17.34 17.95 27.63
C PRO A 11 -18.01 16.80 28.40
N ILE A 12 -19.31 16.96 28.65
CA ILE A 12 -20.12 15.90 29.27
C ILE A 12 -20.04 14.67 28.37
N ARG A 13 -19.51 13.57 28.91
CA ARG A 13 -19.41 12.30 28.19
C ARG A 13 -20.70 11.52 28.43
N GLU A 14 -21.54 11.43 27.40
CA GLU A 14 -22.72 10.58 27.45
C GLU A 14 -22.31 9.11 27.60
N LEU A 15 -23.10 8.35 28.36
CA LEU A 15 -22.90 6.92 28.51
C LEU A 15 -23.28 6.23 27.19
N TRP A 16 -22.31 5.63 26.51
CA TRP A 16 -22.59 4.86 25.29
C TRP A 16 -23.09 3.46 25.65
N SER A 17 -24.10 2.98 24.94
CA SER A 17 -24.49 1.57 25.01
C SER A 17 -23.38 0.67 24.46
N LEU A 18 -23.41 -0.62 24.81
CA LEU A 18 -22.47 -1.60 24.27
C LEU A 18 -22.52 -1.64 22.73
N GLU A 19 -23.70 -1.57 22.14
CA GLU A 19 -23.89 -1.53 20.69
C GLU A 19 -23.25 -0.29 20.06
N CYS A 20 -23.44 0.88 20.66
CA CYS A 20 -22.80 2.12 20.21
C CYS A 20 -21.27 2.01 20.28
N LEU A 21 -20.72 1.42 21.35
CA LEU A 21 -19.28 1.19 21.48
C LEU A 21 -18.76 0.22 20.42
N MET A 22 -19.48 -0.88 20.16
CA MET A 22 -19.11 -1.86 19.13
C MET A 22 -19.15 -1.25 17.73
N HIS A 23 -20.19 -0.47 17.42
CA HIS A 23 -20.35 0.22 16.14
C HIS A 23 -19.30 1.32 15.93
N ALA A 24 -19.06 2.17 16.93
CA ALA A 24 -18.03 3.19 16.86
C ALA A 24 -16.63 2.56 16.69
N ARG A 25 -16.38 1.44 17.38
CA ARG A 25 -15.13 0.68 17.22
C ARG A 25 -14.98 0.12 15.81
N SER A 26 -16.01 -0.48 15.21
CA SER A 26 -15.92 -1.02 13.85
C SER A 26 -15.68 0.07 12.80
N ILE A 27 -16.29 1.25 12.96
CA ILE A 27 -16.00 2.43 12.13
C ILE A 27 -14.54 2.86 12.29
N ALA A 28 -14.06 3.00 13.53
CA ALA A 28 -12.69 3.43 13.80
C ALA A 28 -11.65 2.46 13.23
N LEU A 29 -11.84 1.15 13.44
CA LEU A 29 -10.97 0.10 12.90
C LEU A 29 -10.97 0.09 11.37
N ARG A 30 -12.14 0.31 10.75
CA ARG A 30 -12.26 0.41 9.29
C ARG A 30 -11.50 1.60 8.72
N HIS A 31 -11.49 2.74 9.40
CA HIS A 31 -10.73 3.92 8.98
C HIS A 31 -9.22 3.80 9.24
N ALA A 32 -8.80 2.98 10.20
CA ALA A 32 -7.39 2.75 10.48
C ALA A 32 -6.68 1.95 9.36
N ILE A 33 -7.44 1.24 8.53
CA ILE A 33 -6.92 0.40 7.45
C ILE A 33 -7.07 1.12 6.11
N ASP A 34 -5.99 1.13 5.34
CA ASP A 34 -6.02 1.69 4.00
C ASP A 34 -6.90 0.87 3.04
N ALA A 35 -7.58 1.54 2.12
CA ALA A 35 -8.48 0.91 1.15
C ALA A 35 -7.85 -0.26 0.38
N SER A 36 -6.57 -0.16 -0.02
CA SER A 36 -5.86 -1.24 -0.72
C SER A 36 -5.61 -2.47 0.17
N THR A 37 -5.28 -2.24 1.44
CA THR A 37 -5.11 -3.29 2.44
C THR A 37 -6.45 -3.96 2.72
N LYS A 38 -7.53 -3.18 2.87
CA LYS A 38 -8.88 -3.70 3.05
C LYS A 38 -9.29 -4.60 1.89
N LEU A 39 -9.02 -4.20 0.65
CA LEU A 39 -9.30 -5.03 -0.52
C LEU A 39 -8.54 -6.36 -0.45
N THR A 40 -7.26 -6.33 -0.08
CA THR A 40 -6.45 -7.55 0.07
C THR A 40 -7.03 -8.46 1.16
N TYR A 41 -7.50 -7.92 2.27
CA TYR A 41 -8.12 -8.68 3.35
C TYR A 41 -9.45 -9.32 2.92
N SER A 42 -10.31 -8.58 2.22
CA SER A 42 -11.55 -9.12 1.66
C SER A 42 -11.29 -10.23 0.64
N LEU A 43 -10.27 -10.10 -0.21
CA LEU A 43 -9.87 -11.17 -1.14
C LEU A 43 -9.36 -12.40 -0.39
N ALA A 44 -8.54 -12.23 0.64
CA ALA A 44 -8.07 -13.33 1.48
C ALA A 44 -9.23 -14.04 2.19
N LEU A 45 -10.19 -13.28 2.74
CA LEU A 45 -11.42 -13.83 3.32
C LEU A 45 -12.24 -14.60 2.28
N HIS A 46 -12.39 -14.08 1.06
CA HIS A 46 -13.11 -14.78 0.01
C HIS A 46 -12.44 -16.12 -0.34
N SER A 47 -11.10 -16.17 -0.44
CA SER A 47 -10.36 -17.42 -0.62
C SER A 47 -10.59 -18.39 0.55
N TYR A 48 -10.62 -17.90 1.79
CA TYR A 48 -10.90 -18.70 2.97
C TYR A 48 -12.32 -19.28 2.96
N LEU A 49 -13.34 -18.46 2.67
CA LEU A 49 -14.72 -18.93 2.59
C LEU A 49 -14.92 -19.93 1.44
N ASN A 50 -14.22 -19.74 0.32
CA ASN A 50 -14.25 -20.70 -0.78
C ASN A 50 -13.64 -22.05 -0.38
N PHE A 51 -12.55 -22.05 0.39
CA PHE A 51 -11.97 -23.26 0.96
C PHE A 51 -13.01 -24.02 1.82
N TYR A 52 -13.77 -23.35 2.68
CA TYR A 52 -14.83 -24.01 3.45
C TYR A 52 -15.90 -24.64 2.56
N LYS A 53 -16.35 -23.89 1.53
CA LYS A 53 -17.36 -24.36 0.58
C LYS A 53 -16.89 -25.60 -0.19
N LEU A 54 -15.66 -25.58 -0.69
CA LEU A 54 -15.09 -26.67 -1.47
C LEU A 54 -14.93 -27.96 -0.67
N HIS A 55 -14.65 -27.85 0.62
CA HIS A 55 -14.40 -28.99 1.50
C HIS A 55 -15.60 -29.34 2.40
N TYR A 56 -16.75 -28.68 2.22
CA TYR A 56 -17.96 -28.89 3.02
C TYR A 56 -17.73 -28.76 4.53
N PHE A 57 -16.83 -27.87 4.94
CA PHE A 57 -16.54 -27.65 6.35
C PHE A 57 -17.60 -26.75 7.01
N PRO A 58 -17.96 -27.01 8.29
CA PRO A 58 -18.78 -26.08 9.05
C PRO A 58 -18.03 -24.77 9.23
N VAL A 59 -18.69 -23.61 9.17
CA VAL A 59 -18.05 -22.29 9.32
C VAL A 59 -17.67 -22.05 10.79
N THR A 60 -16.66 -22.76 11.28
CA THR A 60 -16.10 -22.61 12.62
C THR A 60 -14.65 -22.14 12.52
N SER A 61 -14.38 -20.97 13.09
CA SER A 61 -13.07 -20.32 13.09
C SER A 61 -12.12 -20.93 14.13
N THR A 62 -11.81 -22.22 13.99
CA THR A 62 -10.91 -22.95 14.91
C THR A 62 -9.46 -22.98 14.42
N GLU A 63 -8.56 -23.29 15.34
CA GLU A 63 -7.12 -23.45 15.08
C GLU A 63 -6.85 -24.47 13.96
N ASN A 64 -7.55 -25.59 13.99
CA ASN A 64 -7.45 -26.64 12.98
C ASN A 64 -7.79 -26.11 11.59
N MET A 65 -8.86 -25.34 11.48
CA MET A 65 -9.31 -24.80 10.19
C MET A 65 -8.32 -23.80 9.59
N LEU A 66 -7.73 -22.94 10.44
CA LEU A 66 -6.64 -22.06 10.01
C LEU A 66 -5.41 -22.86 9.57
N SER A 67 -5.05 -23.93 10.30
CA SER A 67 -3.92 -24.81 9.95
C SER A 67 -4.13 -25.53 8.61
N PHE A 68 -5.33 -26.04 8.35
CA PHE A 68 -5.65 -26.70 7.08
C PHE A 68 -5.64 -25.72 5.92
N PHE A 69 -6.16 -24.50 6.13
CA PHE A 69 -6.10 -23.46 5.13
C PHE A 69 -4.65 -23.06 4.78
N ILE A 70 -3.76 -22.99 5.77
CA ILE A 70 -2.33 -22.72 5.54
C ILE A 70 -1.73 -23.77 4.62
N VAL A 71 -1.93 -25.05 4.95
CA VAL A 71 -1.38 -26.17 4.17
C VAL A 71 -1.96 -26.16 2.76
N TYR A 72 -3.27 -26.00 2.64
CA TYR A 72 -3.99 -25.91 1.36
C TYR A 72 -3.43 -24.78 0.49
N MET A 73 -3.39 -23.55 1.00
CA MET A 73 -2.91 -22.40 0.23
C MET A 73 -1.43 -22.53 -0.13
N SER A 74 -0.60 -23.00 0.79
CA SER A 74 0.85 -23.14 0.56
C SER A 74 1.19 -24.18 -0.50
N ALA A 75 0.26 -25.08 -0.85
CA ALA A 75 0.42 -26.00 -1.97
C ALA A 75 0.24 -25.32 -3.34
N TYR A 76 -0.54 -24.24 -3.41
CA TYR A 76 -0.85 -23.53 -4.67
C TYR A 76 -0.10 -22.20 -4.83
N ILE A 77 0.25 -21.54 -3.72
CA ILE A 77 0.97 -20.26 -3.72
C ILE A 77 2.17 -20.31 -2.78
N GLU A 78 3.08 -19.34 -2.91
CA GLU A 78 4.20 -19.21 -1.97
C GLU A 78 3.67 -19.03 -0.53
N PRO A 79 4.24 -19.72 0.47
CA PRO A 79 3.74 -19.68 1.85
C PRO A 79 3.96 -18.33 2.56
N ARG A 80 4.80 -17.45 2.02
CA ARG A 80 5.10 -16.14 2.64
C ARG A 80 3.88 -15.20 2.67
N PRO A 81 3.16 -14.95 1.56
CA PRO A 81 1.94 -14.14 1.59
C PRO A 81 0.81 -14.75 2.41
N VAL A 82 0.80 -16.07 2.65
CA VAL A 82 -0.24 -16.74 3.44
C VAL A 82 -0.35 -16.16 4.85
N ASP A 83 0.76 -15.72 5.46
CA ASP A 83 0.76 -15.04 6.76
C ASP A 83 -0.03 -13.71 6.73
N SER A 84 0.14 -12.94 5.65
CA SER A 84 -0.61 -11.70 5.44
C SER A 84 -2.10 -11.99 5.18
N TYR A 85 -2.41 -13.08 4.50
CA TYR A 85 -3.80 -13.53 4.31
C TYR A 85 -4.44 -13.93 5.63
N LEU A 86 -3.75 -14.69 6.48
CA LEU A 86 -4.24 -15.03 7.82
C LEU A 86 -4.49 -13.78 8.65
N PHE A 87 -3.59 -12.79 8.59
CA PHE A 87 -3.82 -11.52 9.28
C PHE A 87 -5.12 -10.88 8.82
N GLY A 88 -5.33 -10.79 7.50
CA GLY A 88 -6.55 -10.21 6.92
C GLY A 88 -7.82 -10.98 7.26
N ILE A 89 -7.78 -12.32 7.15
CA ILE A 89 -8.89 -13.21 7.50
C ILE A 89 -9.26 -13.01 8.97
N CYS A 90 -8.28 -13.03 9.87
CA CYS A 90 -8.54 -12.85 11.30
C CYS A 90 -9.08 -11.46 11.61
N HIS A 91 -8.60 -10.43 10.90
CA HIS A 91 -9.11 -9.07 11.05
C HIS A 91 -10.58 -8.96 10.64
N GLU A 92 -10.97 -9.52 9.50
CA GLU A 92 -12.36 -9.46 9.03
C GLU A 92 -13.31 -10.36 9.87
N LEU A 93 -12.80 -11.47 10.42
CA LEU A 93 -13.59 -12.40 11.22
C LEU A 93 -13.69 -12.01 12.71
N GLU A 94 -12.89 -11.05 13.18
CA GLU A 94 -12.84 -10.64 14.59
C GLU A 94 -14.18 -10.10 15.12
N GLU A 95 -14.99 -9.50 14.26
CA GLU A 95 -16.33 -9.02 14.64
C GLU A 95 -17.31 -10.18 14.93
N PHE A 96 -17.07 -11.36 14.35
CA PHE A 96 -17.96 -12.52 14.43
C PHE A 96 -17.44 -13.61 15.37
N PHE A 97 -16.12 -13.72 15.52
CA PHE A 97 -15.45 -14.77 16.28
C PHE A 97 -14.44 -14.14 17.23
N LEU A 98 -14.79 -14.05 18.51
CA LEU A 98 -13.92 -13.44 19.54
C LEU A 98 -12.59 -14.18 19.69
N ASP A 99 -12.58 -15.49 19.47
CA ASP A 99 -11.42 -16.35 19.68
C ASP A 99 -10.51 -16.49 18.44
N ILE A 100 -10.85 -15.87 17.30
CA ILE A 100 -10.06 -16.02 16.05
C ILE A 100 -8.61 -15.55 16.22
N ARG A 101 -8.39 -14.51 17.03
CA ARG A 101 -7.05 -14.00 17.35
C ARG A 101 -6.25 -15.00 18.16
N HIS A 102 -6.89 -15.62 19.16
CA HIS A 102 -6.30 -16.68 19.96
C HIS A 102 -5.95 -17.88 19.08
N ALA A 103 -6.90 -18.29 18.23
CA ALA A 103 -6.71 -19.40 17.32
C ALA A 103 -5.54 -19.15 16.35
N ARG A 104 -5.41 -17.93 15.83
CA ARG A 104 -4.26 -17.55 14.99
C ARG A 104 -2.94 -17.60 15.74
N SER A 105 -2.92 -17.12 16.98
CA SER A 105 -1.71 -17.13 17.83
C SER A 105 -1.35 -18.51 18.37
N SER A 106 -2.16 -19.53 18.09
CA SER A 106 -1.92 -20.86 18.60
C SER A 106 -0.65 -21.47 18.03
N GLN A 107 -0.08 -22.40 18.81
CA GLN A 107 1.13 -23.11 18.41
C GLN A 107 0.91 -23.91 17.12
N LEU A 108 -0.27 -24.50 16.94
CA LEU A 108 -0.60 -25.29 15.76
C LEU A 108 -0.53 -24.45 14.48
N VAL A 109 -1.15 -23.27 14.48
CA VAL A 109 -1.17 -22.36 13.33
C VAL A 109 0.25 -21.84 13.03
N SER A 110 0.97 -21.42 14.07
CA SER A 110 2.32 -20.91 13.96
C SER A 110 3.31 -21.95 13.43
N GLN A 111 3.23 -23.18 13.92
CA GLN A 111 4.04 -24.31 13.43
C GLN A 111 3.68 -24.67 12.00
N SER A 112 2.38 -24.80 11.68
CA SER A 112 1.94 -25.10 10.31
C SER A 112 2.49 -24.10 9.30
N LEU A 113 2.43 -22.80 9.62
CA LEU A 113 2.98 -21.75 8.77
C LEU A 113 4.50 -21.85 8.64
N LYS A 114 5.21 -22.14 9.73
CA LYS A 114 6.66 -22.32 9.73
C LYS A 114 7.06 -23.51 8.86
N GLU A 115 6.42 -24.66 9.05
CA GLU A 115 6.72 -25.88 8.29
C GLU A 115 6.36 -25.70 6.81
N CYS A 116 5.23 -25.07 6.49
CA CYS A 116 4.89 -24.74 5.11
C CYS A 116 5.92 -23.78 4.48
N LYS A 117 6.41 -22.78 5.22
CA LYS A 117 7.53 -21.93 4.76
C LYS A 117 8.78 -22.78 4.50
N CYS A 118 9.11 -23.76 5.33
CA CYS A 118 10.26 -24.64 5.09
C CYS A 118 10.06 -25.53 3.85
N MET A 119 8.88 -26.14 3.69
CA MET A 119 8.60 -27.13 2.63
C MET A 119 8.36 -26.50 1.25
N PHE A 120 7.63 -25.39 1.20
CA PHE A 120 7.12 -24.83 -0.06
C PHE A 120 7.80 -23.51 -0.48
N SER A 121 8.66 -22.92 0.36
CA SER A 121 9.35 -21.69 -0.05
C SER A 121 10.34 -21.97 -1.15
N LYS A 122 10.33 -21.08 -2.15
CA LYS A 122 11.35 -21.03 -3.18
C LYS A 122 12.48 -20.09 -2.74
N PRO A 123 13.72 -20.30 -3.20
CA PRO A 123 14.80 -19.35 -2.97
C PRO A 123 14.40 -17.98 -3.52
N ILE A 124 14.76 -16.92 -2.79
CA ILE A 124 14.50 -15.55 -3.23
C ILE A 124 15.45 -15.25 -4.38
N ASN A 125 14.92 -15.21 -5.60
CA ASN A 125 15.63 -14.64 -6.73
C ASN A 125 15.53 -13.12 -6.64
N GLN A 126 16.55 -12.50 -6.04
CA GLN A 126 16.63 -11.04 -6.01
C GLN A 126 16.86 -10.54 -7.43
N LYS A 127 15.98 -9.64 -7.91
CA LYS A 127 16.25 -8.91 -9.14
C LYS A 127 17.47 -8.02 -8.93
N CYS A 128 18.35 -7.93 -9.92
CA CYS A 128 19.51 -7.03 -9.87
C CYS A 128 19.06 -5.58 -9.58
N ALA A 129 19.86 -4.86 -8.79
CA ALA A 129 19.59 -3.46 -8.51
C ALA A 129 19.62 -2.64 -9.81
N LEU A 130 18.73 -1.65 -9.90
CA LEU A 130 18.78 -0.67 -10.97
C LEU A 130 20.06 0.16 -10.80
N THR A 131 20.85 0.32 -11.86
CA THR A 131 22.10 1.09 -11.85
C THR A 131 21.98 2.31 -12.75
N SER A 132 22.91 3.27 -12.61
CA SER A 132 22.98 4.44 -13.50
C SER A 132 23.20 4.02 -14.96
N ALA A 133 23.93 2.94 -15.22
CA ALA A 133 24.12 2.43 -16.58
C ALA A 133 22.80 1.97 -17.20
N ASN A 134 21.95 1.31 -16.41
CA ASN A 134 20.61 0.91 -16.85
C ASN A 134 19.76 2.13 -17.17
N LEU A 135 19.87 3.22 -16.40
CA LEU A 135 19.16 4.46 -16.69
C LEU A 135 19.59 5.13 -17.99
N SER A 136 20.90 5.14 -18.28
CA SER A 136 21.40 5.68 -19.55
C SER A 136 20.86 4.91 -20.75
N LEU A 137 20.74 3.58 -20.64
CA LEU A 137 20.12 2.75 -21.69
C LEU A 137 18.64 3.11 -21.89
N VAL A 138 17.87 3.20 -20.80
CA VAL A 138 16.44 3.57 -20.88
C VAL A 138 16.27 4.98 -21.46
N HIS A 139 17.14 5.92 -21.09
CA HIS A 139 17.12 7.27 -21.65
C HIS A 139 17.47 7.29 -23.14
N GLN A 140 18.44 6.49 -23.58
CA GLN A 140 18.81 6.39 -24.99
C GLN A 140 17.68 5.80 -25.84
N GLU A 141 16.99 4.78 -25.33
CA GLU A 141 15.87 4.13 -26.03
C GLU A 141 14.61 4.99 -26.06
N LEU A 142 14.22 5.57 -24.92
CA LEU A 142 12.94 6.28 -24.78
C LEU A 142 13.04 7.80 -24.94
N GLY A 143 14.25 8.37 -24.84
CA GLY A 143 14.44 9.82 -24.87
C GLY A 143 14.16 10.45 -26.23
N THR A 144 14.19 9.66 -27.31
CA THR A 144 13.85 10.11 -28.66
C THR A 144 12.38 9.87 -29.03
N SER A 145 11.64 9.11 -28.22
CA SER A 145 10.23 8.85 -28.47
C SER A 145 9.40 10.09 -28.17
N ASP A 146 8.51 10.46 -29.09
CA ASP A 146 7.56 11.55 -28.86
C ASP A 146 6.31 11.10 -28.09
N ALA A 147 6.13 9.79 -27.89
CA ALA A 147 4.96 9.24 -27.24
C ALA A 147 4.87 9.65 -25.76
N TYR A 148 3.68 10.10 -25.35
CA TYR A 148 3.41 10.54 -23.98
C TYR A 148 3.73 9.46 -22.94
N HIS A 149 3.36 8.20 -23.21
CA HIS A 149 3.58 7.10 -22.27
C HIS A 149 5.05 6.80 -22.04
N ASP A 150 5.89 6.90 -23.08
CA ASP A 150 7.32 6.65 -23.00
C ASP A 150 8.01 7.75 -22.17
N LYS A 151 7.64 9.01 -22.41
CA LYS A 151 8.12 10.16 -21.62
C LYS A 151 7.67 10.08 -20.16
N LEU A 152 6.41 9.72 -19.91
CA LEU A 152 5.87 9.54 -18.56
C LEU A 152 6.61 8.43 -17.82
N PHE A 153 6.83 7.28 -18.47
CA PHE A 153 7.55 6.16 -17.89
C PHE A 153 9.01 6.51 -17.59
N LEU A 154 9.69 7.20 -18.52
CA LEU A 154 11.05 7.70 -18.33
C LEU A 154 11.12 8.66 -17.14
N ALA A 155 10.19 9.62 -17.04
CA ALA A 155 10.11 10.54 -15.91
C ALA A 155 9.89 9.80 -14.58
N MET A 156 8.99 8.80 -14.54
CA MET A 156 8.72 8.00 -13.35
C MET A 156 9.95 7.20 -12.88
N ILE A 157 10.71 6.61 -13.81
CA ILE A 157 11.94 5.86 -13.48
C ILE A 157 13.00 6.80 -12.93
N LEU A 158 13.25 7.93 -13.60
CA LEU A 158 14.28 8.88 -13.18
C LEU A 158 13.96 9.48 -11.81
N VAL A 159 12.72 9.94 -11.61
CA VAL A 159 12.27 10.48 -10.32
C VAL A 159 12.33 9.40 -9.23
N GLY A 160 11.88 8.18 -9.54
CA GLY A 160 11.93 7.07 -8.57
C GLY A 160 13.35 6.68 -8.17
N PHE A 161 14.30 6.68 -9.12
CA PHE A 161 15.69 6.35 -8.85
C PHE A 161 16.41 7.46 -8.09
N HIS A 162 16.35 8.71 -8.57
CA HIS A 162 17.10 9.82 -7.99
C HIS A 162 16.55 10.27 -6.63
N ALA A 163 15.21 10.28 -6.47
CA ALA A 163 14.59 10.63 -5.19
C ALA A 163 14.34 9.40 -4.28
N LEU A 164 14.78 8.20 -4.71
CA LEU A 164 14.60 6.92 -3.98
C LEU A 164 13.14 6.67 -3.57
N LEU A 165 12.20 7.08 -4.42
CA LEU A 165 10.78 7.01 -4.15
C LEU A 165 10.23 5.62 -4.47
N ARG A 166 9.41 5.09 -3.55
CA ARG A 166 8.65 3.87 -3.81
C ARG A 166 7.60 4.12 -4.89
N LEU A 167 7.30 3.12 -5.71
CA LEU A 167 6.29 3.25 -6.78
C LEU A 167 4.93 3.74 -6.26
N GLY A 168 4.49 3.27 -5.09
CA GLY A 168 3.24 3.71 -4.45
C GLY A 168 3.24 5.16 -3.93
N LYS A 169 4.30 5.91 -4.16
CA LYS A 169 4.40 7.35 -3.91
C LYS A 169 4.36 8.20 -5.18
N ILE A 170 4.68 7.60 -6.33
CA ILE A 170 4.74 8.22 -7.66
C ILE A 170 3.44 7.95 -8.42
N VAL A 171 2.84 6.79 -8.20
CA VAL A 171 1.67 6.29 -8.93
C VAL A 171 0.51 6.08 -7.97
N ASP A 172 -0.70 6.41 -8.44
CA ASP A 172 -1.94 6.08 -7.76
C ASP A 172 -2.68 4.93 -8.46
N SER A 173 -3.66 4.35 -7.77
CA SER A 173 -4.48 3.29 -8.35
C SER A 173 -5.34 3.83 -9.50
N ASN A 174 -5.47 3.04 -10.57
CA ASN A 174 -6.45 3.30 -11.62
C ASN A 174 -7.89 3.15 -11.10
N ASN A 175 -8.10 2.46 -9.98
CA ASN A 175 -9.40 2.36 -9.35
C ASN A 175 -9.61 3.57 -8.41
N PRO A 176 -10.56 4.48 -8.72
CA PRO A 176 -10.77 5.70 -7.92
C PRO A 176 -11.13 5.40 -6.45
N TRP A 177 -11.71 4.23 -6.17
CA TRP A 177 -12.07 3.82 -4.81
C TRP A 177 -10.88 3.42 -3.94
N LEU A 178 -9.72 3.16 -4.55
CA LEU A 178 -8.48 2.81 -3.87
C LEU A 178 -7.49 3.98 -3.81
N GLN A 179 -7.81 5.09 -4.46
CA GLN A 179 -6.97 6.28 -4.47
C GLN A 179 -6.91 6.89 -3.08
N ASN A 180 -5.70 7.23 -2.66
CA ASN A 180 -5.48 7.88 -1.37
C ASN A 180 -4.54 9.06 -1.58
N PRO A 181 -5.05 10.30 -1.63
CA PRO A 181 -4.24 11.47 -1.92
C PRO A 181 -3.17 11.72 -0.85
N LEU A 182 -3.37 11.23 0.38
CA LEU A 182 -2.39 11.32 1.47
C LEU A 182 -1.18 10.40 1.26
N LYS A 183 -1.33 9.38 0.40
CA LYS A 183 -0.24 8.47 0.07
C LYS A 183 0.68 9.02 -1.01
N LEU A 184 0.18 9.84 -1.92
CA LEU A 184 1.00 10.45 -2.97
C LEU A 184 1.95 11.49 -2.37
N ILE A 185 3.16 11.57 -2.93
CA ILE A 185 4.10 12.62 -2.53
C ILE A 185 3.62 13.95 -3.08
N PHE A 186 2.90 14.69 -2.23
CA PHE A 186 2.63 16.12 -2.43
C PHE A 186 3.69 17.01 -1.77
N HIS A 187 4.53 16.46 -0.88
CA HIS A 187 5.34 17.24 0.07
C HIS A 187 6.84 17.41 -0.25
N PHE A 188 7.42 16.66 -1.20
CA PHE A 188 8.88 16.71 -1.44
C PHE A 188 9.36 17.98 -2.17
N LEU A 189 8.45 18.71 -2.80
CA LEU A 189 8.78 19.93 -3.57
C LEU A 189 8.52 21.21 -2.78
N HIS A 190 8.44 21.16 -1.44
CA HIS A 190 8.23 22.38 -0.66
C HIS A 190 9.51 23.19 -0.37
N SER A 191 10.72 22.64 -0.49
CA SER A 191 11.96 23.45 -0.49
C SER A 191 13.21 22.61 -0.72
N ASP A 192 13.37 21.51 0.01
CA ASP A 192 14.70 20.91 0.20
C ASP A 192 15.08 19.95 -0.94
N GLY A 193 14.11 19.26 -1.53
CA GLY A 193 14.33 18.35 -2.67
C GLY A 193 14.65 19.07 -3.98
N ALA A 194 14.11 20.26 -4.20
CA ALA A 194 14.41 21.06 -5.38
C ALA A 194 15.85 21.59 -5.35
N ILE A 195 16.35 21.94 -4.16
CA ILE A 195 17.74 22.38 -3.94
C ILE A 195 18.71 21.21 -4.18
N ALA A 196 18.43 20.03 -3.63
CA ALA A 196 19.26 18.83 -3.84
C ALA A 196 19.34 18.40 -5.32
N LEU A 197 18.24 18.55 -6.08
CA LEU A 197 18.24 18.26 -7.52
C LEU A 197 19.04 19.30 -8.32
N ALA A 198 18.99 20.57 -7.93
CA ALA A 198 19.81 21.62 -8.53
C ALA A 198 21.31 21.43 -8.23
N GLU A 199 21.66 20.99 -7.02
CA GLU A 199 23.03 20.62 -6.63
C GLU A 199 23.57 19.41 -7.40
N GLN A 200 22.69 18.50 -7.83
CA GLN A 200 23.03 17.37 -8.70
C GLN A 200 23.07 17.73 -10.20
N GLY A 201 22.91 19.01 -10.55
CA GLY A 201 22.97 19.50 -11.93
C GLY A 201 21.73 19.16 -12.77
N VAL A 202 20.61 18.81 -12.14
CA VAL A 202 19.35 18.57 -12.86
C VAL A 202 18.81 19.91 -13.36
N HIS A 203 18.49 19.96 -14.66
CA HIS A 203 18.06 21.20 -15.31
C HIS A 203 16.81 21.80 -14.63
N PRO A 204 16.77 23.12 -14.34
CA PRO A 204 15.68 23.77 -13.62
C PRO A 204 14.28 23.50 -14.21
N GLU A 205 14.20 23.28 -15.52
CA GLU A 205 12.96 22.97 -16.24
C GLU A 205 12.40 21.58 -15.90
N LEU A 206 13.24 20.59 -15.60
CA LEU A 206 12.79 19.25 -15.17
C LEU A 206 12.27 19.27 -13.73
N ILE A 207 12.90 20.10 -12.89
CA ILE A 207 12.46 20.36 -11.52
C ILE A 207 11.10 21.10 -11.53
N GLN A 208 10.95 22.09 -12.42
CA GLN A 208 9.67 22.75 -12.66
C GLN A 208 8.62 21.82 -13.27
N ALA A 209 8.95 20.95 -14.22
CA ALA A 209 8.02 20.00 -14.81
C ALA A 209 7.47 19.01 -13.76
N ALA A 210 8.33 18.50 -12.89
CA ALA A 210 7.92 17.67 -11.75
C ALA A 210 6.99 18.44 -10.78
N ALA A 211 7.24 19.74 -10.58
CA ALA A 211 6.39 20.63 -9.79
C ALA A 211 5.11 21.09 -10.51
N TYR A 212 5.04 21.01 -11.84
CA TYR A 212 3.92 21.49 -12.67
C TYR A 212 2.91 20.40 -13.05
N ILE A 213 3.32 19.12 -13.04
CA ILE A 213 2.41 17.95 -12.99
C ILE A 213 1.35 18.11 -11.86
N ARG A 214 1.68 18.91 -10.84
CA ARG A 214 0.83 19.36 -9.73
C ARG A 214 -0.44 20.14 -10.11
N LYS A 215 -0.52 20.82 -11.28
CA LYS A 215 -1.61 21.81 -11.53
C LYS A 215 -2.48 21.57 -12.76
N HIS A 216 -1.96 21.02 -13.86
CA HIS A 216 -2.77 20.83 -15.08
C HIS A 216 -2.27 19.63 -15.89
N SER A 217 -3.04 18.53 -15.88
CA SER A 217 -2.78 17.31 -16.67
C SER A 217 -2.86 17.51 -18.20
N VAL A 218 -3.31 18.69 -18.67
CA VAL A 218 -3.64 18.94 -20.09
C VAL A 218 -2.56 19.75 -20.83
N LEU A 219 -1.57 20.34 -20.14
CA LEU A 219 -0.60 21.28 -20.76
C LEU A 219 0.86 20.79 -20.72
N PHE A 220 1.09 19.47 -20.69
CA PHE A 220 2.44 18.90 -20.74
C PHE A 220 3.21 19.25 -22.04
N ASN A 221 2.50 19.53 -23.14
CA ASN A 221 3.12 19.80 -24.45
C ASN A 221 3.83 21.15 -24.57
N THR A 222 3.57 22.13 -23.70
CA THR A 222 4.07 23.50 -23.90
C THR A 222 5.41 23.80 -23.24
N PHE A 223 5.85 22.99 -22.26
CA PHE A 223 7.05 23.28 -21.47
C PHE A 223 8.28 22.45 -21.86
N LEU A 224 8.11 21.28 -22.48
CA LEU A 224 9.23 20.46 -22.96
C LEU A 224 9.66 20.81 -24.40
N PHE A 225 8.86 21.60 -25.12
CA PHE A 225 9.12 21.97 -26.51
C PHE A 225 8.74 23.44 -26.74
N PRO A 226 9.68 24.41 -26.67
CA PRO A 226 9.49 25.63 -27.43
C PRO A 226 9.45 25.21 -28.90
N THR A 227 8.30 25.40 -29.55
CA THR A 227 8.20 25.27 -31.00
C THR A 227 9.23 26.21 -31.61
N SER A 228 10.34 25.65 -32.10
CA SER A 228 11.28 26.38 -32.93
C SER A 228 10.63 26.58 -34.30
N THR A 229 9.87 27.66 -34.39
CA THR A 229 9.46 28.30 -35.63
C THR A 229 9.73 29.78 -35.47
N ALA A 230 10.90 30.23 -35.96
CA ALA A 230 11.06 31.49 -36.68
C ALA A 230 12.53 31.70 -37.09
N LEU A 231 12.74 31.69 -38.41
CA LEU A 231 13.82 32.26 -39.23
C LEU A 231 15.22 31.65 -39.15
#